data_AF-A0A651F6G8-F1
#
_entry.id   AF-A0A651F6G8-F1
#
_cell.length_a   1.000
_cell.length_b   1.000
_cell.length_c   1.000
_cell.angle_alpha   90.00
_cell.angle_beta   90.00
_cell.angle_gamma   90.00
#
_symmetry.space_group_name_H-M   'P 1'
#
loop_
_entity.id
_entity.type
_entity.pdbx_description
1 polymer ?
#
loop_
_entity_poly.entity_id
_entity_poly.type
_entity_poly.pdbx_seq_one_letter_code
_entity_poly.pdbx_strand_id
1 'polypeptide(L)'
;MTDKINEWHDWKPVWTFPSKRKKAFAGNSGKDRETSPHMLQENKEPTAAVQTRMSATRKTETHRRRITDARLWQAMSPFQQNAALAVEQAFRLMSRGLGYRISAPDKPRTGSPYPADCGSARDGEKIALYFQWAERCKTEKLNHAAAVDILIYGKSCRAVDRVRHMRNGSARRNLLACLDVYCTLRGWPKG
;
A
#
# COMPACT_ATOMS: atom_id res chain seq x y z
N MET A 1 16.00 -18.96 -25.97
CA MET A 1 16.22 -18.70 -24.53
C MET A 1 17.09 -17.46 -24.43
N THR A 2 16.50 -16.31 -24.13
CA THR A 2 17.23 -15.06 -23.89
C THR A 2 16.94 -14.63 -22.47
N ASP A 3 17.96 -14.73 -21.62
CA ASP A 3 18.00 -14.10 -20.31
C ASP A 3 17.76 -12.60 -20.48
N LYS A 4 16.53 -12.16 -20.19
CA LYS A 4 16.27 -10.76 -19.91
C LYS A 4 16.83 -10.49 -18.52
N ILE A 5 18.13 -10.22 -18.47
CA ILE A 5 18.78 -9.60 -17.31
C ILE A 5 17.90 -8.42 -16.92
N ASN A 6 17.36 -8.52 -15.72
CA ASN A 6 16.35 -7.65 -15.19
C ASN A 6 17.02 -6.29 -14.88
N GLU A 7 17.05 -5.38 -15.87
CA GLU A 7 17.63 -4.01 -15.84
C GLU A 7 17.11 -3.09 -14.71
N TRP A 8 16.38 -3.62 -13.74
CA TRP A 8 15.68 -2.85 -12.70
C TRP A 8 16.07 -3.26 -11.28
N HIS A 9 17.10 -4.08 -11.09
CA HIS A 9 17.59 -4.47 -9.76
C HIS A 9 18.02 -3.27 -8.91
N ASP A 10 18.45 -2.17 -9.55
CA ASP A 10 18.99 -1.00 -8.87
C ASP A 10 17.96 0.10 -8.58
N TRP A 11 16.71 -0.05 -9.03
CA TRP A 11 15.71 1.00 -8.87
C TRP A 11 15.24 1.11 -7.41
N LYS A 12 15.36 2.31 -6.84
CA LYS A 12 14.92 2.65 -5.48
C LYS A 12 13.98 3.86 -5.53
N PRO A 13 12.86 3.86 -4.77
CA PRO A 13 11.99 5.03 -4.70
C PRO A 13 12.72 6.21 -4.03
N VAL A 14 12.65 7.39 -4.63
CA VAL A 14 13.22 8.63 -4.07
C VAL A 14 12.15 9.36 -3.25
N TRP A 15 12.49 9.69 -2.01
CA TRP A 15 11.58 10.33 -1.06
C TRP A 15 12.06 11.74 -0.73
N THR A 16 11.21 12.74 -0.97
CA THR A 16 11.43 14.11 -0.49
C THR A 16 10.67 14.28 0.83
N PHE A 17 11.38 14.11 1.94
CA PHE A 17 10.86 14.53 3.23
C PHE A 17 10.92 16.06 3.28
N PRO A 18 9.83 16.77 3.64
CA PRO A 18 9.97 18.17 4.02
C PRO A 18 10.95 18.21 5.19
N SER A 19 12.10 18.86 4.98
CA SER A 19 13.09 19.10 6.03
C SER A 19 12.36 19.72 7.22
N LYS A 20 12.67 19.23 8.42
CA LYS A 20 12.07 19.62 9.71
C LYS A 20 11.48 21.03 9.63
N ARG A 21 10.15 21.17 9.57
CA ARG A 21 9.53 22.47 9.79
C ARG A 21 9.98 22.91 11.17
N LYS A 22 10.92 23.87 11.22
CA LYS A 22 11.23 24.62 12.43
C LYS A 22 9.89 25.00 13.06
N LYS A 23 9.73 24.74 14.35
CA LYS A 23 8.62 25.28 15.16
C LYS A 23 8.68 26.81 15.08
N ALA A 24 8.15 27.38 14.00
CA ALA A 24 7.90 28.79 13.86
C ALA A 24 6.39 28.95 13.93
N PHE A 25 5.85 28.89 15.14
CA PHE A 25 4.58 29.51 15.51
C PHE A 25 4.48 29.52 17.05
N ALA A 26 5.44 30.18 17.68
CA ALA A 26 5.19 30.86 18.95
C ALA A 26 4.59 32.23 18.57
N GLY A 27 3.28 32.26 18.43
CA GLY A 27 2.51 33.44 18.05
C GLY A 27 1.15 33.31 18.73
N ASN A 28 1.06 33.96 19.87
CA ASN A 28 -0.06 34.00 20.79
C ASN A 28 -1.23 34.76 20.17
N SER A 29 -2.37 34.12 19.87
CA SER A 29 -3.71 34.75 19.82
C SER A 29 -4.77 33.78 19.31
N GLY A 30 -5.84 33.64 20.09
CA GLY A 30 -7.21 33.70 19.56
C GLY A 30 -7.76 32.45 18.86
N LYS A 31 -8.87 31.98 19.43
CA LYS A 31 -9.92 31.15 18.82
C LYS A 31 -10.02 31.29 17.29
N ASP A 32 -10.38 30.17 16.66
CA ASP A 32 -10.80 30.05 15.26
C ASP A 32 -9.69 29.94 14.21
N ARG A 33 -8.77 28.98 14.40
CA ARG A 33 -8.22 28.29 13.24
C ARG A 33 -9.21 27.21 12.85
N GLU A 34 -10.03 27.48 11.84
CA GLU A 34 -10.70 26.45 11.04
C GLU A 34 -9.67 25.37 10.75
N THR A 35 -9.71 24.30 11.54
CA THR A 35 -8.71 23.26 11.44
C THR A 35 -9.18 22.43 10.26
N SER A 36 -8.78 22.85 9.06
CA SER A 36 -9.06 22.12 7.84
C SER A 36 -8.87 20.63 8.11
N PRO A 37 -9.78 19.74 7.68
CA PRO A 37 -9.61 18.30 7.87
C PRO A 37 -8.22 17.80 7.45
N HIS A 38 -7.62 18.47 6.45
CA HIS A 38 -6.23 18.27 6.04
C HIS A 38 -5.21 18.58 7.16
N MET A 39 -5.35 19.68 7.89
CA MET A 39 -4.47 20.06 9.01
C MET A 39 -4.63 19.13 10.22
N LEU A 40 -5.86 18.69 10.52
CA LEU A 40 -6.10 17.66 11.54
C LEU A 40 -5.46 16.33 11.16
N GLN A 41 -5.56 15.96 9.88
CA GLN A 41 -4.94 14.75 9.34
C GLN A 41 -3.41 14.84 9.40
N GLU A 42 -2.78 15.94 8.96
CA GLU A 42 -1.33 16.11 9.00
C GLU A 42 -0.76 16.13 10.42
N ASN A 43 -1.53 16.65 11.40
CA ASN A 43 -1.12 16.64 12.79
C ASN A 43 -1.19 15.25 13.44
N LYS A 44 -2.19 14.43 13.07
CA LYS A 44 -2.35 13.07 13.63
C LYS A 44 -1.55 12.01 12.87
N GLU A 45 -1.43 12.17 11.56
CA GLU A 45 -0.90 11.20 10.61
C GLU A 45 -0.17 11.91 9.46
N PRO A 46 1.03 12.46 9.72
CA PRO A 46 1.76 13.28 8.77
C PRO A 46 2.03 12.54 7.46
N THR A 47 1.90 13.24 6.33
CA THR A 47 2.15 12.69 5.00
C THR A 47 3.45 13.20 4.35
N ALA A 48 4.05 12.38 3.49
CA ALA A 48 5.25 12.67 2.71
C ALA A 48 4.98 12.37 1.23
N ALA A 49 5.64 13.12 0.35
CA ALA A 49 5.61 12.85 -1.08
C ALA A 49 6.43 11.59 -1.41
N VAL A 50 5.90 10.76 -2.29
CA VAL A 50 6.32 9.39 -2.57
C VAL A 50 6.38 9.22 -4.07
N GLN A 51 7.55 8.89 -4.61
CA GLN A 51 7.63 8.42 -5.98
C GLN A 51 7.39 6.91 -6.00
N THR A 52 6.29 6.47 -6.62
CA THR A 52 6.02 5.05 -6.86
C THR A 52 6.11 4.68 -8.33
N ARG A 53 6.61 3.47 -8.58
CA ARG A 53 6.65 2.86 -9.91
C ARG A 53 5.27 2.26 -10.21
N MET A 54 4.69 2.64 -11.34
CA MET A 54 3.61 1.85 -11.93
C MET A 54 4.23 0.76 -12.80
N SER A 55 3.89 -0.51 -12.57
CA SER A 55 4.54 -1.65 -13.26
C SER A 55 4.21 -1.73 -14.76
N ALA A 56 3.11 -1.11 -15.21
CA ALA A 56 2.65 -1.19 -16.60
C ALA A 56 3.25 -0.13 -17.54
N THR A 57 3.63 1.02 -17.01
CA THR A 57 4.18 2.15 -17.76
C THR A 57 5.47 2.56 -17.08
N ARG A 58 6.56 2.80 -17.82
CA ARG A 58 7.86 3.24 -17.28
C ARG A 58 7.81 4.68 -16.73
N LYS A 59 6.72 5.05 -16.04
CA LYS A 59 6.42 6.37 -15.50
C LYS A 59 6.54 6.32 -13.98
N THR A 60 7.15 7.38 -13.44
CA THR A 60 7.25 7.63 -12.01
C THR A 60 6.14 8.60 -11.63
N GLU A 61 5.22 8.20 -10.76
CA GLU A 61 4.18 9.09 -10.25
C GLU A 61 4.49 9.51 -8.81
N THR A 62 4.26 10.78 -8.49
CA THR A 62 4.47 11.34 -7.15
C THR A 62 3.15 11.42 -6.40
N HIS A 63 3.03 10.73 -5.26
CA HIS A 63 1.81 10.70 -4.42
C HIS A 63 2.12 11.15 -2.99
N ARG A 64 1.14 11.67 -2.24
CA ARG A 64 1.27 11.90 -0.79
C ARG A 64 0.82 10.67 0.00
N ARG A 65 1.69 10.09 0.85
CA ARG A 65 1.37 8.96 1.74
C ARG A 65 1.72 9.28 3.19
N ARG A 66 1.04 8.64 4.16
CA ARG A 66 1.42 8.75 5.58
C ARG A 66 2.85 8.25 5.79
N ILE A 67 3.62 8.91 6.65
CA ILE A 67 5.03 8.56 6.92
C ILE A 67 5.17 7.12 7.43
N THR A 68 4.20 6.61 8.18
CA THR A 68 4.17 5.21 8.64
C THR A 68 4.08 4.22 7.48
N ASP A 69 3.24 4.54 6.50
CA ASP A 69 2.99 3.71 5.33
C ASP A 69 4.18 3.80 4.37
N ALA A 70 4.83 4.97 4.31
CA ALA A 70 6.08 5.19 3.59
C ALA A 70 7.21 4.28 4.09
N ARG A 71 7.43 4.22 5.41
CA ARG A 71 8.46 3.36 6.02
C ARG A 71 8.17 1.88 5.79
N LEU A 72 6.90 1.48 5.85
CA LEU A 72 6.48 0.12 5.56
C LEU A 72 6.77 -0.24 4.10
N TRP A 73 6.46 0.67 3.16
CA TRP A 73 6.70 0.47 1.73
C TRP A 73 8.19 0.41 1.39
N GLN A 74 9.03 1.22 2.06
CA GLN A 74 10.49 1.17 1.93
C GLN A 74 11.09 -0.16 2.38
N ALA A 75 10.44 -0.84 3.33
CA ALA A 75 10.88 -2.14 3.80
C ALA A 75 10.49 -3.29 2.85
N MET A 76 9.66 -3.03 1.84
CA MET A 76 9.25 -4.04 0.87
C MET A 76 10.22 -4.09 -0.31
N SER A 77 10.54 -5.28 -0.78
CA SER A 77 11.24 -5.46 -2.05
C SER A 77 10.39 -4.92 -3.22
N PRO A 78 10.99 -4.56 -4.37
CA PRO A 78 10.22 -4.13 -5.54
C PRO A 78 9.14 -5.14 -5.97
N PHE A 79 9.41 -6.44 -5.82
CA PHE A 79 8.43 -7.49 -6.13
C PHE A 79 7.28 -7.52 -5.12
N GLN A 80 7.57 -7.35 -3.82
CA GLN A 80 6.54 -7.23 -2.78
C GLN A 80 5.67 -5.98 -2.97
N GLN A 81 6.25 -4.87 -3.43
CA GLN A 81 5.48 -3.66 -3.78
C GLN A 81 4.53 -3.92 -4.96
N ASN A 82 5.02 -4.60 -6.01
CA ASN A 82 4.18 -5.01 -7.14
C ASN A 82 3.07 -5.98 -6.71
N ALA A 83 3.38 -6.91 -5.81
CA ALA A 83 2.41 -7.84 -5.25
C ALA A 83 1.32 -7.10 -4.46
N ALA A 84 1.70 -6.14 -3.61
CA ALA A 84 0.77 -5.32 -2.86
C ALA A 84 -0.20 -4.54 -3.78
N LEU A 85 0.31 -3.94 -4.86
CA LEU A 85 -0.51 -3.27 -5.87
C LEU A 85 -1.46 -4.24 -6.59
N ALA A 86 -0.99 -5.44 -6.93
CA ALA A 86 -1.80 -6.43 -7.63
C ALA A 86 -2.94 -6.98 -6.74
N VAL A 87 -2.64 -7.24 -5.45
CA VAL A 87 -3.63 -7.63 -4.44
C VAL A 87 -4.70 -6.55 -4.27
N GLU A 88 -4.29 -5.29 -4.17
CA GLU A 88 -5.20 -4.16 -4.06
C GLU A 88 -6.11 -4.00 -5.28
N GLN A 89 -5.55 -4.13 -6.49
CA GLN A 89 -6.33 -4.10 -7.73
C GLN A 89 -7.37 -5.22 -7.77
N ALA A 90 -6.98 -6.46 -7.44
CA ALA A 90 -7.89 -7.58 -7.40
C ALA A 90 -9.00 -7.37 -6.35
N PHE A 91 -8.64 -6.90 -5.15
CA PHE A 91 -9.61 -6.61 -4.10
C PHE A 91 -10.61 -5.55 -4.54
N ARG A 92 -10.15 -4.46 -5.18
CA ARG A 92 -11.00 -3.41 -5.73
C ARG A 92 -11.98 -3.93 -6.77
N LEU A 93 -11.53 -4.83 -7.65
CA LEU A 93 -12.41 -5.44 -8.66
C LEU A 93 -13.53 -6.25 -8.01
N MET A 94 -13.22 -7.08 -7.01
CA MET A 94 -14.22 -7.91 -6.31
C MET A 94 -15.18 -7.10 -5.43
N SER A 95 -14.72 -5.99 -4.87
CA SER A 95 -15.48 -5.18 -3.92
C SER A 95 -16.26 -4.03 -4.56
N ARG A 96 -16.19 -3.91 -5.90
CA ARG A 96 -16.91 -2.88 -6.66
C ARG A 96 -18.41 -3.02 -6.45
N GLY A 97 -19.08 -1.90 -6.20
CA GLY A 97 -20.54 -1.86 -5.96
C GLY A 97 -20.97 -2.24 -4.54
N LEU A 98 -20.05 -2.72 -3.69
CA LEU A 98 -20.36 -3.12 -2.30
C LEU A 98 -20.14 -2.00 -1.27
N GLY A 99 -19.73 -0.81 -1.70
CA GLY A 99 -19.56 0.36 -0.81
C GLY A 99 -18.31 0.34 0.09
N TYR A 100 -17.39 -0.60 -0.09
CA TYR A 100 -16.15 -0.65 0.69
C TYR A 100 -15.23 0.56 0.42
N ARG A 101 -14.73 1.18 1.49
CA ARG A 101 -13.65 2.17 1.42
C ARG A 101 -12.30 1.45 1.42
N ILE A 102 -11.59 1.53 0.30
CA ILE A 102 -10.26 0.91 0.10
C ILE A 102 -9.20 2.02 0.10
N SER A 103 -8.11 1.81 0.82
CA SER A 103 -6.90 2.62 0.69
C SER A 103 -6.28 2.38 -0.68
N ALA A 104 -6.16 3.43 -1.49
CA ALA A 104 -5.47 3.41 -2.78
C ALA A 104 -4.04 3.93 -2.61
N PRO A 105 -3.03 3.09 -2.30
CA PRO A 105 -1.64 3.51 -2.16
C PRO A 105 -1.06 4.09 -3.46
N ASP A 106 -1.57 3.70 -4.62
CA ASP A 106 -1.07 4.06 -5.95
C ASP A 106 -1.70 5.32 -6.55
N LYS A 107 -2.67 5.96 -5.88
CA LYS A 107 -3.45 7.06 -6.49
C LYS A 107 -3.47 8.32 -5.65
N PRO A 108 -3.43 9.51 -6.28
CA PRO A 108 -3.73 10.74 -5.57
C PRO A 108 -5.16 10.67 -5.02
N ARG A 109 -5.36 11.10 -3.76
CA ARG A 109 -6.69 11.19 -3.12
C ARG A 109 -7.54 12.33 -3.68
N THR A 110 -7.59 12.46 -5.00
CA THR A 110 -8.52 13.36 -5.68
C THR A 110 -9.83 12.59 -5.82
N GLY A 111 -10.95 13.17 -5.37
CA GLY A 111 -12.27 12.54 -5.31
C GLY A 111 -12.90 12.24 -6.68
N SER A 112 -12.10 11.98 -7.72
CA SER A 112 -12.62 11.58 -9.02
C SER A 112 -13.11 10.13 -8.94
N PRO A 113 -14.34 9.85 -9.39
CA PRO A 113 -14.75 8.49 -9.73
C PRO A 113 -13.76 7.92 -10.74
N TYR A 114 -13.38 6.67 -10.56
CA TYR A 114 -12.55 5.95 -11.52
C TYR A 114 -13.30 5.80 -12.84
N PRO A 115 -12.62 5.87 -14.00
CA PRO A 115 -13.19 5.37 -15.23
C PRO A 115 -13.51 3.88 -15.05
N ALA A 116 -14.77 3.57 -15.28
CA ALA A 116 -15.35 2.24 -15.19
C ALA A 116 -14.92 1.38 -16.39
N ASP A 117 -13.62 1.11 -16.55
CA ASP A 117 -13.20 0.09 -17.51
C ASP A 117 -13.66 -1.28 -16.98
N CYS A 118 -14.58 -1.90 -17.71
CA CYS A 118 -15.30 -3.10 -17.29
C CYS A 118 -14.87 -4.28 -18.17
N GLY A 119 -14.58 -5.43 -17.54
CA GLY A 119 -14.79 -6.73 -18.17
C GLY A 119 -13.69 -7.24 -19.08
N SER A 120 -12.42 -6.94 -18.81
CA SER A 120 -11.33 -7.61 -19.54
C SER A 120 -11.12 -9.04 -19.01
N ALA A 121 -10.76 -10.00 -19.87
CA ALA A 121 -10.38 -11.35 -19.43
C ALA A 121 -9.25 -11.33 -18.38
N ARG A 122 -8.40 -10.29 -18.42
CA ARG A 122 -7.33 -10.04 -17.45
C ARG A 122 -7.82 -9.71 -16.04
N ASP A 123 -9.07 -9.26 -15.88
CA ASP A 123 -9.65 -8.99 -14.57
C ASP A 123 -10.04 -10.29 -13.85
N GLY A 124 -10.55 -11.28 -14.60
CA GLY A 124 -10.81 -12.62 -14.08
C GLY A 124 -9.55 -13.31 -13.55
N GLU A 125 -8.43 -13.20 -14.29
CA GLU A 125 -7.13 -13.74 -13.86
C GLU A 125 -6.63 -13.11 -12.55
N LYS A 126 -6.78 -11.79 -12.39
CA LYS A 126 -6.39 -11.08 -11.15
C LYS A 126 -7.20 -11.56 -9.95
N ILE A 127 -8.50 -11.74 -10.13
CA ILE A 127 -9.41 -12.23 -9.09
C ILE A 127 -9.07 -13.67 -8.72
N ALA A 128 -8.89 -14.55 -9.73
CA ALA A 128 -8.52 -15.95 -9.51
C ALA A 128 -7.19 -16.07 -8.76
N LEU A 129 -6.19 -15.29 -9.16
CA LEU A 129 -4.89 -15.28 -8.48
C LEU A 129 -4.97 -14.74 -7.04
N TYR A 130 -5.82 -13.75 -6.77
CA TYR A 130 -6.07 -13.29 -5.41
C TYR A 130 -6.62 -14.42 -4.53
N PHE A 131 -7.59 -15.19 -5.02
CA PHE A 131 -8.15 -16.31 -4.26
C PHE A 131 -7.12 -17.42 -4.03
N GLN A 132 -6.30 -17.74 -5.04
CA GLN A 132 -5.18 -18.67 -4.88
C GLN A 132 -4.18 -18.18 -3.83
N TRP A 133 -3.87 -16.88 -3.82
CA TRP A 133 -3.03 -16.28 -2.80
C TRP A 133 -3.62 -16.36 -1.40
N ALA A 134 -4.92 -16.06 -1.24
CA ALA A 134 -5.60 -16.16 0.05
C ALA A 134 -5.60 -17.59 0.59
N GLU A 135 -5.88 -18.57 -0.27
CA GLU A 135 -5.85 -20.00 0.09
C GLU A 135 -4.42 -20.45 0.42
N ARG A 136 -3.42 -20.01 -0.34
CA ARG A 136 -2.02 -20.36 -0.07
C ARG A 136 -1.52 -19.76 1.24
N CYS A 137 -1.89 -18.52 1.56
CA CYS A 137 -1.60 -17.92 2.85
C CYS A 137 -2.18 -18.74 4.01
N LYS A 138 -3.41 -19.26 3.86
CA LYS A 138 -4.05 -20.13 4.86
C LYS A 138 -3.28 -21.44 5.05
N THR A 139 -2.87 -22.09 3.96
CA THR A 139 -2.06 -23.32 3.99
C THR A 139 -0.70 -23.09 4.66
N GLU A 140 -0.09 -21.92 4.45
CA GLU A 140 1.18 -21.52 5.09
C GLU A 140 1.01 -20.95 6.51
N LYS A 141 -0.20 -21.05 7.09
CA LYS A 141 -0.55 -20.55 8.44
C LYS A 141 -0.30 -19.04 8.62
N LEU A 142 -0.39 -18.28 7.53
CA LEU A 142 -0.30 -16.84 7.52
C LEU A 142 -1.69 -16.20 7.71
N ASN A 143 -1.72 -15.09 8.43
CA ASN A 143 -2.95 -14.34 8.65
C ASN A 143 -3.24 -13.42 7.45
N HIS A 144 -3.91 -13.97 6.43
CA HIS A 144 -4.36 -13.23 5.26
C HIS A 144 -5.19 -11.99 5.64
N ALA A 145 -6.10 -12.11 6.61
CA ALA A 145 -6.97 -11.01 7.04
C ALA A 145 -6.17 -9.84 7.64
N ALA A 146 -5.09 -10.12 8.37
CA ALA A 146 -4.18 -9.09 8.87
C ALA A 146 -3.42 -8.38 7.73
N ALA A 147 -3.08 -9.08 6.65
CA ALA A 147 -2.46 -8.45 5.47
C ALA A 147 -3.46 -7.54 4.74
N VAL A 148 -4.70 -7.99 4.56
CA VAL A 148 -5.79 -7.18 3.97
C VAL A 148 -6.08 -5.94 4.80
N ASP A 149 -6.12 -6.05 6.13
CA ASP A 149 -6.25 -4.91 7.04
C ASP A 149 -5.25 -3.79 6.78
N ILE A 150 -4.01 -4.16 6.45
CA ILE A 150 -2.94 -3.20 6.19
C ILE A 150 -3.02 -2.67 4.76
N LEU A 151 -3.09 -3.56 3.76
CA LEU A 151 -3.01 -3.19 2.35
C LEU A 151 -4.27 -2.50 1.82
N ILE A 152 -5.44 -3.00 2.23
CA ILE A 152 -6.74 -2.62 1.67
C ILE A 152 -7.44 -1.60 2.55
N TYR A 153 -7.37 -1.76 3.87
CA TYR A 153 -8.04 -0.83 4.81
C TYR A 153 -7.09 0.22 5.38
N GLY A 154 -5.81 0.21 5.01
CA GLY A 154 -4.83 1.20 5.42
C GLY A 154 -4.57 1.24 6.93
N LYS A 155 -4.82 0.13 7.66
CA LYS A 155 -4.52 0.06 9.08
C LYS A 155 -3.00 -0.02 9.28
N SER A 156 -2.47 0.71 10.25
CA SER A 156 -1.06 0.57 10.62
C SER A 156 -0.79 -0.81 11.22
N CYS A 157 0.42 -1.35 11.03
CA CYS A 157 0.79 -2.65 11.62
C CYS A 157 0.58 -2.68 13.14
N ARG A 158 0.85 -1.56 13.83
CA ARG A 158 0.62 -1.44 15.28
C ARG A 158 -0.87 -1.49 15.65
N ALA A 159 -1.75 -0.92 14.82
CA ALA A 159 -3.19 -1.04 15.04
C ALA A 159 -3.66 -2.48 14.84
N VAL A 160 -3.15 -3.16 13.81
CA VAL A 160 -3.48 -4.56 13.53
C VAL A 160 -2.95 -5.49 14.63
N ASP A 161 -1.72 -5.31 15.09
CA ASP A 161 -1.15 -6.07 16.21
C ASP A 161 -2.05 -5.98 17.45
N ARG A 162 -2.50 -4.77 17.80
CA ARG A 162 -3.37 -4.53 18.96
C ARG A 162 -4.75 -5.14 18.80
N VAL A 163 -5.41 -4.92 17.66
CA VAL A 163 -6.79 -5.41 17.41
C VAL A 163 -6.84 -6.93 17.35
N ARG A 164 -5.77 -7.56 16.85
CA ARG A 164 -5.70 -9.01 16.69
C ARG A 164 -4.94 -9.71 17.83
N HIS A 165 -4.63 -9.00 18.92
CA HIS A 165 -3.89 -9.50 20.07
C HIS A 165 -2.57 -10.20 19.71
N MET A 166 -1.86 -9.68 18.70
CA MET A 166 -0.57 -10.19 18.25
C MET A 166 0.58 -9.47 18.97
N ARG A 167 1.73 -10.16 19.09
CA ARG A 167 2.97 -9.53 19.59
C ARG A 167 3.38 -8.39 18.67
N ASN A 168 3.81 -7.26 19.23
CA ASN A 168 4.30 -6.10 18.48
C ASN A 168 5.26 -6.49 17.34
N GLY A 169 4.98 -6.00 16.13
CA GLY A 169 5.77 -6.25 14.93
C GLY A 169 5.41 -7.54 14.19
N SER A 170 4.45 -8.33 14.69
CA SER A 170 4.04 -9.58 14.03
C SER A 170 3.21 -9.31 12.78
N ALA A 171 2.35 -8.28 12.79
CA ALA A 171 1.58 -7.89 11.62
C ALA A 171 2.48 -7.48 10.43
N ARG A 172 3.61 -6.80 10.70
CA ARG A 172 4.59 -6.47 9.65
C ARG A 172 5.25 -7.72 9.06
N ARG A 173 5.72 -8.64 9.92
CA ARG A 173 6.35 -9.90 9.46
C ARG A 173 5.36 -10.76 8.68
N ASN A 174 4.13 -10.87 9.18
CA ASN A 174 3.03 -11.56 8.52
C ASN A 174 2.73 -10.95 7.14
N LEU A 175 2.66 -9.61 7.05
CA LEU A 175 2.43 -8.94 5.77
C LEU A 175 3.51 -9.27 4.74
N LEU A 176 4.79 -9.17 5.11
CA LEU A 176 5.89 -9.45 4.19
C LEU A 176 5.85 -10.92 3.73
N ALA A 177 5.63 -11.85 4.65
CA ALA A 177 5.47 -13.27 4.32
C ALA A 177 4.27 -13.52 3.38
N CYS A 178 3.13 -12.86 3.61
CA CYS A 178 1.99 -12.95 2.70
C CYS A 178 2.34 -12.41 1.30
N LEU A 179 3.10 -11.33 1.20
CA LEU A 179 3.53 -10.80 -0.10
C LEU A 179 4.53 -11.73 -0.80
N ASP A 180 5.40 -12.42 -0.07
CA ASP A 180 6.30 -13.43 -0.63
C ASP A 180 5.54 -14.64 -1.20
N VAL A 181 4.42 -15.03 -0.59
CA VAL A 181 3.52 -16.04 -1.16
C VAL A 181 2.99 -15.58 -2.52
N TYR A 182 2.55 -14.32 -2.63
CA TYR A 182 2.08 -13.77 -3.89
C TYR A 182 3.18 -13.73 -4.94
N CYS A 183 4.39 -13.31 -4.56
CA CYS A 183 5.56 -13.34 -5.43
C CYS A 183 5.83 -14.76 -5.96
N THR A 184 5.75 -15.77 -5.08
CA THR A 184 5.96 -17.17 -5.45
C THR A 184 4.95 -17.65 -6.48
N LEU A 185 3.66 -17.32 -6.29
CA LEU A 185 2.60 -17.66 -7.25
C LEU A 185 2.81 -16.99 -8.61
N ARG A 186 3.50 -15.85 -8.65
CA ARG A 186 3.84 -15.11 -9.87
C ARG A 186 5.18 -15.48 -10.49
N GLY A 187 5.93 -16.38 -9.87
CA GLY A 187 7.30 -16.70 -10.28
C GLY A 187 8.29 -15.55 -10.05
N TRP A 188 7.99 -14.64 -9.13
CA TRP A 188 8.87 -13.52 -8.76
C TRP A 188 9.79 -13.90 -7.59
N PRO A 189 11.00 -13.30 -7.52
CA PRO A 189 11.87 -13.44 -6.35
C PRO A 189 11.20 -12.97 -5.06
N LYS A 190 11.48 -13.69 -3.97
CA LYS A 190 11.09 -13.28 -2.60
C LYS A 190 11.95 -12.11 -2.13
N GLY A 191 11.40 -11.33 -1.19
CA GLY A 191 12.08 -10.17 -0.59
C GLY A 191 12.93 -10.51 0.62
#